data_AF-A0A1M5G9E1-F1
#
_entry.id   AF-A0A1M5G9E1-F1
#
_cell.length_a   1.000
_cell.length_b   1.000
_cell.length_c   1.000
_cell.angle_alpha   90.00
_cell.angle_beta   90.00
_cell.angle_gamma   90.00
#
_symmetry.space_group_name_H-M   'P 1'
#
loop_
_entity.id
_entity.type
_entity.pdbx_description
1 polymer ?
#
loop_
_entity_poly.entity_id
_entity_poly.type
_entity_poly.pdbx_seq_one_letter_code
_entity_poly.pdbx_strand_id
1 'polypeptide(L)'
;MKTTVLLLFCLVFGLFQAQFNSEFPTNAQVDIEITRAEELAKNNPAQSIELANEIYRISKKTDYRKGMLESITILMARYFDAGNHKKVIDLSTEAEKQALEAKDDAKLANIYRLRANSYTELGFNNESIVEFRKALTIAEQITSADKKNYLKSLIYTGIGSHAAHVNSPLDSVIYYQKKALESAVHMGDTKDFMDRKYHLLALCHMNLGMTSVASNRIKDAENYFGKALEIAQNKTYPVSKNLEVTILNEYAWLYHDQKKYSQAVYYAEKAEQLEKAIKIPYIRRDIYEVYFKSYVELGNKDASKKYMNLYTKLNDSLVNEEKKTINTPVKKMLDEQGKTHSGDIQKILLLSLGCIVILFVGGLLLWKRNQKKLHDSYAAVIQNLKKAHEQAPAETIQQEISSEKSINITDETVKMILTKLEKFEKSQKFIKKDLSLTSLANDLNTNTRYLSEIIKLYKENNYNNYINGLRISYITNKLYENPIYREYKISYLAEACGFSSREVFAVIFKKETGVSPSYFINNLRKDSLEPVT
;
A
#
# COMPACT_ATOMS: atom_id res chain seq x y z
N MET A 1 13.63 5.51 -75.58
CA MET A 1 12.79 5.84 -74.39
C MET A 1 12.82 4.77 -73.30
N LYS A 2 12.80 3.46 -73.59
CA LYS A 2 12.81 2.42 -72.53
C LYS A 2 14.14 2.34 -71.73
N THR A 3 15.28 2.60 -72.36
CA THR A 3 16.61 2.59 -71.70
C THR A 3 16.85 3.82 -70.82
N THR A 4 16.33 4.99 -71.19
CA THR A 4 16.45 6.22 -70.39
C THR A 4 15.56 6.20 -69.14
N VAL A 5 14.38 5.56 -69.20
CA VAL A 5 13.50 5.40 -68.02
C VAL A 5 14.08 4.40 -67.01
N LEU A 6 14.74 3.32 -67.47
CA LEU A 6 15.39 2.34 -66.59
C LEU A 6 16.59 2.94 -65.83
N LEU A 7 17.39 3.78 -66.51
CA LEU A 7 18.51 4.50 -65.90
C LEU A 7 18.05 5.55 -64.87
N LEU A 8 16.95 6.26 -65.13
CA LEU A 8 16.34 7.15 -64.14
C LEU A 8 15.80 6.38 -62.93
N PHE A 9 15.20 5.20 -63.15
CA PHE A 9 14.67 4.37 -62.05
C PHE A 9 15.80 3.84 -61.15
N CYS A 10 16.93 3.42 -61.72
CA CYS A 10 18.11 2.98 -60.96
C CYS A 10 18.82 4.13 -60.22
N LEU A 11 18.84 5.35 -60.78
CA LEU A 11 19.38 6.53 -60.12
C LEU A 11 18.50 6.98 -58.94
N VAL A 12 17.18 6.93 -59.08
CA VAL A 12 16.25 7.28 -57.99
C VAL A 12 16.29 6.23 -56.87
N PHE A 13 16.40 4.93 -57.20
CA PHE A 13 16.57 3.87 -56.19
C PHE A 13 17.96 3.86 -55.54
N GLY A 14 19.02 4.18 -56.30
CA GLY A 14 20.38 4.32 -55.78
C GLY A 14 20.52 5.49 -54.82
N LEU A 15 19.83 6.61 -55.09
CA LEU A 15 19.77 7.75 -54.16
C LEU A 15 18.88 7.47 -52.94
N PHE A 16 17.81 6.68 -53.09
CA PHE A 16 16.99 6.22 -51.95
C PHE A 16 17.71 5.21 -51.05
N GLN A 17 18.52 4.31 -51.61
CA GLN A 17 19.37 3.38 -50.84
C GLN A 17 20.56 4.09 -50.20
N ALA A 18 21.16 5.09 -50.86
CA ALA A 18 22.24 5.90 -50.29
C ALA A 18 21.76 6.82 -49.15
N GLN A 19 20.48 7.24 -49.14
CA GLN A 19 19.89 8.00 -48.03
C GLN A 19 19.47 7.13 -46.82
N PHE A 20 19.43 5.80 -46.96
CA PHE A 20 19.04 4.88 -45.87
C PHE A 20 20.19 4.05 -45.27
N ASN A 21 21.38 4.06 -45.89
CA ASN A 21 22.59 3.44 -45.34
C ASN A 21 23.50 4.44 -44.61
N SER A 22 22.96 5.20 -43.65
CA SER A 22 23.85 5.66 -42.57
C SER A 22 24.13 4.44 -41.71
N GLU A 23 25.26 3.75 -41.91
CA GLU A 23 25.72 2.72 -40.98
C GLU A 23 25.65 3.30 -39.56
N PHE A 24 24.91 2.63 -38.67
CA PHE A 24 24.87 3.04 -37.28
C PHE A 24 26.29 3.00 -36.73
N PRO A 25 26.69 4.00 -35.93
CA PRO A 25 28.04 4.03 -35.38
C PRO A 25 28.28 2.79 -34.53
N THR A 26 29.49 2.24 -34.63
CA THR A 26 29.95 1.10 -33.84
C THR A 26 29.96 1.43 -32.35
N ASN A 27 29.90 0.40 -31.49
CA ASN A 27 29.98 0.60 -30.03
C ASN A 27 31.26 1.35 -29.60
N ALA A 28 32.37 1.17 -30.32
CA ALA A 28 33.62 1.91 -30.06
C ALA A 28 33.49 3.41 -30.38
N GLN A 29 32.79 3.77 -31.47
CA GLN A 29 32.49 5.17 -31.79
C GLN A 29 31.56 5.78 -30.73
N VAL A 30 30.59 5.01 -30.25
CA VAL A 30 29.71 5.45 -29.15
C VAL A 30 30.51 5.72 -27.87
N ASP A 31 31.45 4.85 -27.50
CA ASP A 31 32.31 5.04 -26.32
C ASP A 31 33.19 6.30 -26.40
N ILE A 32 33.65 6.67 -27.60
CA ILE A 32 34.39 7.92 -27.82
C ILE A 32 33.47 9.12 -27.58
N GLU A 33 32.26 9.11 -28.13
CA GLU A 33 31.30 10.21 -27.94
C GLU A 33 30.83 10.31 -26.48
N ILE A 34 30.76 9.20 -25.72
CA ILE A 34 30.51 9.25 -24.27
C ILE A 34 31.60 10.06 -23.56
N THR A 35 32.87 9.75 -23.84
CA THR A 35 34.01 10.45 -23.24
C THR A 35 33.95 11.95 -23.56
N ARG A 36 33.63 12.27 -24.83
CA ARG A 36 33.43 13.64 -25.27
C ARG A 36 32.27 14.33 -24.55
N ALA A 37 31.16 13.64 -24.33
CA ALA A 37 30.02 14.17 -23.58
C ALA A 37 30.38 14.48 -22.12
N GLU A 38 31.22 13.65 -21.48
CA GLU A 38 31.75 13.89 -20.13
C GLU A 38 32.71 15.08 -20.07
N GLU A 39 33.56 15.27 -21.08
CA GLU A 39 34.43 16.45 -21.17
C GLU A 39 33.61 17.73 -21.39
N LEU A 40 32.63 17.68 -22.29
CA LEU A 40 31.70 18.79 -22.53
C LEU A 40 30.92 19.14 -21.27
N ALA A 41 30.63 18.18 -20.38
CA ALA A 41 29.89 18.47 -19.15
C ALA A 41 30.57 19.53 -18.26
N LYS A 42 31.90 19.63 -18.31
CA LYS A 42 32.67 20.60 -17.49
C LYS A 42 32.61 22.01 -18.05
N ASN A 43 32.54 22.15 -19.38
CA ASN A 43 32.76 23.43 -20.07
C ASN A 43 31.52 23.94 -20.83
N ASN A 44 30.68 23.02 -21.33
CA ASN A 44 29.47 23.31 -22.08
C ASN A 44 28.35 22.29 -21.75
N PRO A 45 27.67 22.43 -20.61
CA PRO A 45 26.64 21.49 -20.15
C PRO A 45 25.48 21.30 -21.14
N ALA A 46 25.12 22.33 -21.91
CA ALA A 46 24.04 22.24 -22.89
C ALA A 46 24.41 21.29 -24.04
N GLN A 47 25.60 21.41 -24.60
CA GLN A 47 26.10 20.48 -25.63
C GLN A 47 26.30 19.07 -25.08
N SER A 48 26.71 18.93 -23.82
CA SER A 48 26.80 17.63 -23.14
C SER A 48 25.43 16.94 -23.09
N ILE A 49 24.35 17.67 -22.76
CA ILE A 49 22.97 17.15 -22.78
C ILE A 49 22.56 16.74 -24.19
N GLU A 50 22.79 17.58 -25.20
CA GLU A 50 22.44 17.27 -26.60
C GLU A 50 23.14 15.99 -27.07
N LEU A 51 24.46 15.90 -26.87
CA LEU A 51 25.25 14.75 -27.27
C LEU A 51 24.83 13.48 -26.51
N ALA A 52 24.60 13.57 -25.20
CA ALA A 52 24.16 12.43 -24.40
C ALA A 52 22.77 11.92 -24.81
N ASN A 53 21.83 12.80 -25.20
CA ASN A 53 20.54 12.37 -25.76
C ASN A 53 20.72 11.62 -27.08
N GLU A 54 21.63 12.08 -27.94
CA GLU A 54 21.90 11.41 -29.21
C GLU A 54 22.55 10.04 -29.01
N ILE A 55 23.55 9.96 -28.13
CA ILE A 55 24.17 8.70 -27.71
C ILE A 55 23.10 7.73 -27.17
N TYR A 56 22.20 8.21 -26.31
CA TYR A 56 21.11 7.38 -25.78
C TYR A 56 20.21 6.84 -26.88
N ARG A 57 19.80 7.70 -27.83
CA ARG A 57 18.93 7.34 -28.96
C ARG A 57 19.57 6.28 -29.85
N ILE A 58 20.85 6.47 -30.19
CA ILE A 58 21.63 5.51 -30.99
C ILE A 58 21.76 4.19 -30.25
N SER A 59 22.21 4.24 -28.99
CA SER A 59 22.44 3.06 -28.15
C SER A 59 21.16 2.24 -27.96
N LYS A 60 20.00 2.89 -27.84
CA LYS A 60 18.70 2.22 -27.76
C LYS A 60 18.31 1.51 -29.06
N LYS A 61 18.65 2.08 -30.23
CA LYS A 61 18.38 1.46 -31.53
C LYS A 61 19.30 0.26 -31.81
N THR A 62 20.53 0.30 -31.31
CA THR A 62 21.54 -0.76 -31.50
C THR A 62 21.60 -1.76 -30.35
N ASP A 63 20.70 -1.64 -29.35
CA ASP A 63 20.70 -2.39 -28.09
C ASP A 63 22.05 -2.37 -27.34
N TYR A 64 22.78 -1.26 -27.45
CA TYR A 64 24.05 -1.07 -26.76
C TYR A 64 23.85 -0.60 -25.31
N ARG A 65 23.77 -1.55 -24.38
CA ARG A 65 23.42 -1.29 -22.96
C ARG A 65 24.37 -0.36 -22.22
N LYS A 66 25.69 -0.52 -22.38
CA LYS A 66 26.67 0.40 -21.78
C LYS A 66 26.44 1.82 -22.29
N GLY A 67 26.21 1.97 -23.59
CA GLY A 67 25.86 3.25 -24.21
C GLY A 67 24.62 3.91 -23.58
N MET A 68 23.57 3.12 -23.36
CA MET A 68 22.35 3.59 -22.69
C MET A 68 22.60 4.02 -21.24
N LEU A 69 23.32 3.21 -20.46
CA LEU A 69 23.59 3.51 -19.05
C LEU A 69 24.45 4.76 -18.88
N GLU A 70 25.57 4.86 -19.60
CA GLU A 70 26.47 6.02 -19.49
C GLU A 70 25.75 7.31 -19.89
N SER A 71 25.05 7.30 -21.03
CA SER A 71 24.29 8.47 -21.49
C SER A 71 23.18 8.89 -20.52
N ILE A 72 22.40 7.95 -19.97
CA ILE A 72 21.37 8.28 -18.98
C ILE A 72 22.01 8.89 -17.72
N THR A 73 23.12 8.35 -17.22
CA THR A 73 23.75 8.89 -16.01
C THR A 73 24.34 10.29 -16.23
N ILE A 74 24.91 10.57 -17.41
CA ILE A 74 25.32 11.92 -17.81
C ILE A 74 24.10 12.85 -17.84
N LEU A 75 23.01 12.44 -18.51
CA LEU A 75 21.78 13.24 -18.60
C LEU A 75 21.19 13.54 -17.22
N MET A 76 21.11 12.55 -16.33
CA MET A 76 20.61 12.74 -14.97
C MET A 76 21.46 13.75 -14.20
N ALA A 77 22.79 13.65 -14.26
CA ALA A 77 23.66 14.61 -13.59
C ALA A 77 23.49 16.02 -14.17
N ARG A 78 23.44 16.18 -15.50
CA ARG A 78 23.28 17.49 -16.14
C ARG A 78 21.90 18.11 -15.91
N TYR A 79 20.84 17.32 -15.93
CA TYR A 79 19.51 17.82 -15.59
C TYR A 79 19.40 18.18 -14.11
N PHE A 80 20.08 17.45 -13.22
CA PHE A 80 20.18 17.83 -11.82
C PHE A 80 20.90 19.17 -11.65
N ASP A 81 22.08 19.33 -12.27
CA ASP A 81 22.85 20.58 -12.23
C ASP A 81 22.06 21.78 -12.81
N ALA A 82 21.18 21.52 -13.79
CA ALA A 82 20.31 22.51 -14.40
C ALA A 82 18.99 22.76 -13.63
N GLY A 83 18.79 22.13 -12.46
CA GLY A 83 17.56 22.24 -11.65
C GLY A 83 16.33 21.58 -12.27
N ASN A 84 16.50 20.72 -13.29
CA ASN A 84 15.40 20.00 -13.95
C ASN A 84 15.13 18.65 -13.25
N HIS A 85 14.69 18.74 -12.00
CA HIS A 85 14.46 17.59 -11.12
C HIS A 85 13.41 16.61 -11.66
N LYS A 86 12.39 17.09 -12.39
CA LYS A 86 11.41 16.21 -13.04
C LYS A 86 12.08 15.27 -14.05
N LYS A 87 12.95 15.79 -14.93
CA LYS A 87 13.65 14.95 -15.91
C LYS A 87 14.59 13.94 -15.24
N VAL A 88 15.19 14.30 -14.11
CA VAL A 88 15.99 13.35 -13.31
C VAL A 88 15.12 12.18 -12.86
N ILE A 89 13.92 12.44 -12.34
CA ILE A 89 12.97 11.42 -11.91
C ILE A 89 12.48 10.58 -13.10
N ASP A 90 12.08 11.23 -14.20
CA ASP A 90 11.59 10.56 -15.42
C ASP A 90 12.64 9.55 -15.97
N LEU A 91 13.93 9.91 -15.94
CA LEU A 91 15.03 9.06 -16.40
C LEU A 91 15.42 7.97 -15.39
N SER A 92 15.17 8.20 -14.10
CA SER A 92 15.74 7.38 -13.02
C SER A 92 15.32 5.92 -13.05
N THR A 93 14.09 5.61 -13.46
CA THR A 93 13.57 4.24 -13.51
C THR A 93 14.31 3.40 -14.54
N GLU A 94 14.55 3.96 -15.74
CA GLU A 94 15.34 3.28 -16.76
C GLU A 94 16.82 3.20 -16.34
N ALA A 95 17.36 4.26 -15.74
CA ALA A 95 18.73 4.26 -15.21
C ALA A 95 18.94 3.13 -14.19
N GLU A 96 18.01 2.99 -13.23
CA GLU A 96 18.01 1.97 -12.19
C GLU A 96 18.02 0.56 -12.81
N LYS A 97 17.13 0.31 -13.77
CA LYS A 97 17.08 -0.96 -14.51
C LYS A 97 18.41 -1.27 -15.19
N GLN A 98 18.95 -0.32 -15.95
CA GLN A 98 20.21 -0.51 -16.68
C GLN A 98 21.40 -0.74 -15.72
N ALA A 99 21.44 -0.03 -14.59
CA ALA A 99 22.50 -0.19 -13.59
C ALA A 99 22.43 -1.56 -12.88
N LEU A 100 21.23 -2.05 -12.57
CA LEU A 100 21.00 -3.38 -12.00
C LEU A 100 21.44 -4.48 -12.98
N GLU A 101 21.08 -4.37 -14.25
CA GLU A 101 21.50 -5.32 -15.28
C GLU A 101 23.03 -5.32 -15.47
N ALA A 102 23.65 -4.14 -15.43
CA ALA A 102 25.09 -3.97 -15.53
C ALA A 102 25.85 -4.40 -14.25
N LYS A 103 25.15 -4.63 -13.13
CA LYS A 103 25.74 -4.88 -11.81
C LYS A 103 26.72 -3.77 -11.38
N ASP A 104 26.40 -2.52 -11.70
CA ASP A 104 27.21 -1.35 -11.36
C ASP A 104 26.63 -0.64 -10.13
N ASP A 105 26.99 -1.13 -8.95
CA ASP A 105 26.51 -0.61 -7.66
C ASP A 105 26.86 0.87 -7.45
N ALA A 106 27.98 1.33 -8.02
CA ALA A 106 28.40 2.72 -7.89
C ALA A 106 27.46 3.66 -8.65
N LYS A 107 27.09 3.29 -9.89
CA LYS A 107 26.09 4.04 -10.66
C LYS A 107 24.71 3.93 -10.02
N LEU A 108 24.32 2.75 -9.57
CA LEU A 108 23.02 2.53 -8.91
C LEU A 108 22.87 3.40 -7.66
N ALA A 109 23.88 3.44 -6.78
CA ALA A 109 23.89 4.30 -5.61
C ALA A 109 23.79 5.79 -6.00
N ASN A 110 24.50 6.22 -7.05
CA ASN A 110 24.44 7.60 -7.52
C ASN A 110 23.08 7.97 -8.15
N ILE A 111 22.44 7.04 -8.86
CA ILE A 111 21.08 7.20 -9.41
C ILE A 111 20.08 7.43 -8.28
N TYR A 112 20.09 6.57 -7.25
CA TYR A 112 19.25 6.74 -6.06
C TYR A 112 19.52 8.07 -5.37
N ARG A 113 20.78 8.46 -5.21
CA ARG A 113 21.15 9.75 -4.62
C ARG A 113 20.62 10.94 -5.43
N LEU A 114 20.76 10.95 -6.75
CA LEU A 114 20.27 12.04 -7.60
C LEU A 114 18.74 12.13 -7.59
N ARG A 115 18.07 10.98 -7.60
CA ARG A 115 16.61 10.89 -7.45
C ARG A 115 16.16 11.39 -6.08
N ALA A 116 16.85 11.01 -5.01
CA ALA A 116 16.56 11.47 -3.66
C ALA A 116 16.66 12.98 -3.52
N ASN A 117 17.76 13.59 -4.01
CA ASN A 117 17.90 15.05 -4.01
C ASN A 117 16.78 15.71 -4.84
N SER A 118 16.48 15.16 -6.02
CA SER A 118 15.40 15.69 -6.87
C SER A 118 14.03 15.62 -6.20
N TYR A 119 13.76 14.58 -5.40
CA TYR A 119 12.55 14.52 -4.58
C TYR A 119 12.55 15.58 -3.47
N THR A 120 13.68 15.86 -2.82
CA THR A 120 13.79 16.96 -1.85
C THR A 120 13.43 18.30 -2.49
N GLU A 121 14.07 18.64 -3.62
CA GLU A 121 13.84 19.92 -4.31
C GLU A 121 12.41 20.11 -4.82
N LEU A 122 11.70 19.01 -5.08
CA LEU A 122 10.29 19.02 -5.50
C LEU A 122 9.31 18.88 -4.32
N GLY A 123 9.79 18.75 -3.08
CA GLY A 123 8.98 18.63 -1.86
C GLY A 123 8.45 17.22 -1.54
N PHE A 124 8.87 16.19 -2.26
CA PHE A 124 8.52 14.78 -2.02
C PHE A 124 9.41 14.17 -0.92
N ASN A 125 9.26 14.69 0.30
CA ASN A 125 10.20 14.45 1.40
C ASN A 125 10.26 12.97 1.85
N ASN A 126 9.14 12.26 1.83
CA ASN A 126 9.08 10.86 2.25
C ASN A 126 9.81 9.95 1.25
N GLU A 127 9.58 10.17 -0.04
CA GLU A 127 10.23 9.47 -1.13
C GLU A 127 11.73 9.76 -1.11
N SER A 128 12.11 11.01 -0.86
CA SER A 128 13.51 11.43 -0.79
C SER A 128 14.31 10.64 0.24
N ILE A 129 13.85 10.55 1.49
CA ILE A 129 14.61 9.85 2.54
C ILE A 129 14.68 8.33 2.30
N VAL A 130 13.66 7.73 1.70
CA VAL A 130 13.68 6.32 1.29
C VAL A 130 14.76 6.08 0.24
N GLU A 131 14.86 6.95 -0.76
CA GLU A 131 15.86 6.84 -1.82
C GLU A 131 17.28 7.08 -1.31
N PHE A 132 17.49 8.02 -0.36
CA PHE A 132 18.79 8.17 0.30
C PHE A 132 19.20 6.92 1.08
N ARG A 133 18.27 6.26 1.76
CA ARG A 133 18.56 5.00 2.46
C ARG A 133 18.97 3.90 1.49
N LYS A 134 18.27 3.74 0.37
CA LYS A 134 18.68 2.81 -0.71
C LYS A 134 20.09 3.12 -1.21
N ALA A 135 20.36 4.39 -1.52
CA ALA A 135 21.67 4.84 -1.98
C ALA A 135 22.78 4.47 -0.98
N LEU A 136 22.55 4.70 0.32
CA LEU A 136 23.51 4.40 1.36
C LEU A 136 23.75 2.89 1.51
N THR A 137 22.68 2.09 1.51
CA THR A 137 22.79 0.62 1.59
C THR A 137 23.62 0.04 0.43
N ILE A 138 23.39 0.50 -0.80
CA ILE A 138 24.20 0.07 -1.95
C ILE A 138 25.64 0.57 -1.83
N ALA A 139 25.85 1.83 -1.44
CA ALA A 139 27.19 2.38 -1.28
C ALA A 139 28.05 1.61 -0.25
N GLU A 140 27.43 1.09 0.82
CA GLU A 140 28.12 0.27 1.83
C GLU A 140 28.66 -1.05 1.30
N GLN A 141 28.06 -1.61 0.25
CA GLN A 141 28.44 -2.87 -0.38
C GLN A 141 29.60 -2.71 -1.38
N ILE A 142 29.96 -1.47 -1.74
CA ILE A 142 31.04 -1.21 -2.71
C ILE A 142 32.40 -1.57 -2.11
N THR A 143 33.14 -2.41 -2.84
CA THR A 143 34.45 -2.94 -2.42
C THR A 143 35.56 -1.89 -2.46
N SER A 144 35.59 -1.04 -3.48
CA SER A 144 36.57 0.05 -3.60
C SER A 144 36.35 1.08 -2.50
N ALA A 145 37.34 1.22 -1.60
CA ALA A 145 37.28 2.15 -0.48
C ALA A 145 37.03 3.60 -0.92
N ASP A 146 37.77 4.08 -1.94
CA ASP A 146 37.62 5.44 -2.46
C ASP A 146 36.24 5.68 -3.09
N LYS A 147 35.75 4.76 -3.92
CA LYS A 147 34.40 4.87 -4.52
C LYS A 147 33.31 4.86 -3.46
N LYS A 148 33.41 3.95 -2.47
CA LYS A 148 32.49 3.87 -1.34
C LYS A 148 32.47 5.18 -0.56
N ASN A 149 33.64 5.69 -0.17
CA ASN A 149 33.76 6.91 0.63
C ASN A 149 33.31 8.16 -0.14
N TYR A 150 33.62 8.24 -1.44
CA TYR A 150 33.11 9.29 -2.33
C TYR A 150 31.58 9.33 -2.36
N LEU A 151 30.95 8.17 -2.60
CA LEU A 151 29.49 8.08 -2.66
C LEU A 151 28.84 8.33 -1.30
N LYS A 152 29.39 7.76 -0.22
CA LYS A 152 28.90 8.04 1.14
C LYS A 152 28.98 9.53 1.47
N SER A 153 30.06 10.21 1.12
CA SER A 153 30.18 11.65 1.32
C SER A 153 29.08 12.42 0.60
N LEU A 154 28.88 12.14 -0.70
CA LEU A 154 27.82 12.76 -1.49
C LEU A 154 26.40 12.46 -0.95
N ILE A 155 26.15 11.23 -0.51
CA ILE A 155 24.85 10.81 0.04
C ILE A 155 24.60 11.52 1.37
N TYR A 156 25.57 11.55 2.28
CA TYR A 156 25.42 12.23 3.55
C TYR A 156 25.28 13.75 3.40
N THR A 157 25.97 14.37 2.45
CA THR A 157 25.74 15.77 2.09
C THR A 157 24.29 15.99 1.63
N GLY A 158 23.76 15.09 0.79
CA GLY A 158 22.37 15.11 0.35
C GLY A 158 21.36 14.94 1.50
N ILE A 159 21.59 13.99 2.40
CA ILE A 159 20.75 13.79 3.60
C ILE A 159 20.82 15.01 4.52
N GLY A 160 22.00 15.62 4.70
CA GLY A 160 22.17 16.86 5.45
C GLY A 160 21.37 18.02 4.85
N SER A 161 21.40 18.17 3.51
CA SER A 161 20.60 19.15 2.78
C SER A 161 19.09 18.89 2.95
N HIS A 162 18.66 17.64 2.80
CA HIS A 162 17.28 17.22 3.03
C HIS A 162 16.81 17.55 4.45
N ALA A 163 17.62 17.23 5.46
CA ALA A 163 17.32 17.52 6.85
C ALA A 163 17.13 19.04 7.08
N ALA A 164 17.96 19.88 6.45
CA ALA A 164 17.80 21.32 6.50
C ALA A 164 16.52 21.77 5.76
N HIS A 165 16.23 21.21 4.58
CA HIS A 165 15.05 21.54 3.78
C HIS A 165 13.72 21.26 4.52
N VAL A 166 13.66 20.16 5.28
CA VAL A 166 12.48 19.81 6.08
C VAL A 166 12.47 20.44 7.47
N ASN A 167 13.39 21.38 7.75
CA ASN A 167 13.56 22.05 9.05
C ASN A 167 13.75 21.07 10.22
N SER A 168 14.53 20.01 10.01
CA SER A 168 14.95 19.12 11.10
C SER A 168 15.81 19.87 12.11
N PRO A 169 15.93 19.38 13.37
CA PRO A 169 16.85 19.95 14.34
C PRO A 169 18.28 20.08 13.78
N LEU A 170 18.95 21.20 14.07
CA LEU A 170 20.29 21.49 13.55
C LEU A 170 21.30 20.40 13.89
N ASP A 171 21.16 19.73 15.04
CA ASP A 171 22.00 18.59 15.41
C ASP A 171 21.97 17.45 14.39
N SER A 172 20.81 17.21 13.76
CA SER A 172 20.67 16.22 12.69
C SER A 172 21.42 16.67 11.43
N VAL A 173 21.31 17.95 11.06
CA VAL A 173 22.05 18.51 9.92
C VAL A 173 23.55 18.40 10.16
N ILE A 174 24.02 18.81 11.36
CA ILE A 174 25.43 18.73 11.76
C ILE A 174 25.92 17.28 11.74
N TYR A 175 25.13 16.34 12.24
CA TYR A 175 25.48 14.92 12.26
C TYR A 175 25.79 14.40 10.85
N TYR A 176 24.88 14.65 9.89
CA TYR A 176 25.08 14.18 8.52
C TYR A 176 26.20 14.91 7.80
N GLN A 177 26.38 16.22 8.01
CA GLN A 177 27.51 16.96 7.43
C GLN A 177 28.87 16.46 8.00
N LYS A 178 28.92 16.09 9.29
CA LYS A 178 30.11 15.45 9.88
C LYS A 178 30.37 14.07 9.28
N LYS A 179 29.34 13.25 9.05
CA LYS A 179 29.47 11.95 8.36
C LYS A 179 29.95 12.11 6.91
N ALA A 180 29.50 13.15 6.23
CA ALA A 180 29.97 13.49 4.90
C ALA A 180 31.45 13.86 4.88
N LEU A 181 31.88 14.70 5.84
CA LEU A 181 33.28 15.10 6.02
C LEU A 181 34.17 13.90 6.37
N GLU A 182 33.75 13.07 7.33
CA GLU A 182 34.44 11.84 7.74
C GLU A 182 34.69 10.94 6.53
N SER A 183 33.65 10.73 5.70
CA SER A 183 33.77 9.92 4.48
C SER A 183 34.76 10.54 3.48
N ALA A 184 34.72 11.86 3.27
CA ALA A 184 35.65 12.55 2.37
C ALA A 184 37.12 12.47 2.84
N VAL A 185 37.38 12.57 4.15
CA VAL A 185 38.73 12.44 4.73
C VAL A 185 39.32 11.06 4.48
N HIS A 186 38.50 10.01 4.47
CA HIS A 186 38.94 8.63 4.22
C HIS A 186 39.18 8.30 2.74
N MET A 187 39.05 9.26 1.82
CA MET A 187 39.44 9.10 0.42
C MET A 187 40.96 9.27 0.25
N GLY A 188 41.57 8.47 -0.60
CA GLY A 188 42.97 8.59 -1.00
C GLY A 188 43.25 9.78 -1.92
N ASP A 189 44.50 10.21 -1.98
CA ASP A 189 45.00 11.27 -2.88
C ASP A 189 45.46 10.69 -4.22
N THR A 190 44.69 9.76 -4.78
CA THR A 190 44.97 9.17 -6.10
C THR A 190 44.54 10.12 -7.22
N LYS A 191 45.14 9.97 -8.41
CA LYS A 191 44.82 10.83 -9.57
C LYS A 191 43.31 10.90 -9.88
N ASP A 192 42.59 9.80 -9.68
CA ASP A 192 41.16 9.69 -10.02
C ASP A 192 40.24 10.36 -8.97
N PHE A 193 40.74 10.54 -7.74
CA PHE A 193 39.93 10.99 -6.59
C PHE A 193 40.41 12.28 -5.94
N MET A 194 41.62 12.76 -6.21
CA MET A 194 42.18 13.96 -5.60
C MET A 194 41.21 15.17 -5.75
N ASP A 195 40.82 15.49 -6.98
CA ASP A 195 39.89 16.60 -7.27
C ASP A 195 38.55 16.42 -6.55
N ARG A 196 38.03 15.19 -6.54
CA ARG A 196 36.75 14.84 -5.92
C ARG A 196 36.81 14.96 -4.40
N LYS A 197 37.89 14.49 -3.79
CA LYS A 197 38.15 14.55 -2.35
C LYS A 197 38.18 15.99 -1.88
N TYR A 198 39.04 16.82 -2.46
CA TYR A 198 39.21 18.20 -2.01
C TYR A 198 37.98 19.07 -2.31
N HIS A 199 37.28 18.81 -3.41
CA HIS A 199 35.96 19.42 -3.64
C HIS A 199 34.97 19.08 -2.52
N LEU A 200 34.87 17.80 -2.12
CA LEU A 200 33.99 17.36 -1.04
C LEU A 200 34.41 17.91 0.33
N LEU A 201 35.72 17.96 0.63
CA LEU A 201 36.22 18.54 1.87
C LEU A 201 35.85 20.03 1.98
N ALA A 202 36.08 20.80 0.92
CA ALA A 202 35.69 22.20 0.86
C ALA A 202 34.17 22.38 1.02
N LEU A 203 33.37 21.57 0.33
CA LEU A 203 31.91 21.60 0.41
C LEU A 203 31.40 21.26 1.82
N CYS A 204 31.94 20.21 2.44
CA CYS A 204 31.54 19.80 3.79
C CYS A 204 31.92 20.86 4.83
N HIS A 205 33.11 21.47 4.70
CA HIS A 205 33.51 22.58 5.57
C HIS A 205 32.61 23.79 5.38
N MET A 206 32.28 24.17 4.14
CA MET A 206 31.32 25.24 3.88
C MET A 206 29.97 24.97 4.54
N ASN A 207 29.40 23.77 4.34
CA ASN A 207 28.10 23.41 4.93
C ASN A 207 28.12 23.42 6.47
N LEU A 208 29.20 22.92 7.09
CA LEU A 208 29.39 23.01 8.55
C LEU A 208 29.51 24.46 9.02
N GLY A 209 30.15 25.32 8.22
CA GLY A 209 30.21 26.76 8.45
C GLY A 209 28.82 27.39 8.47
N MET A 210 28.03 27.19 7.40
CA MET A 210 26.65 27.68 7.29
C MET A 210 25.78 27.19 8.45
N THR A 211 25.87 25.90 8.80
CA THR A 211 25.11 25.33 9.91
C THR A 211 25.55 25.92 11.26
N SER A 212 26.83 26.27 11.40
CA SER A 212 27.35 26.94 12.59
C SER A 212 26.85 28.38 12.71
N VAL A 213 26.70 29.12 11.60
CA VAL A 213 26.02 30.42 11.57
C VAL A 213 24.58 30.28 12.06
N ALA A 214 23.83 29.32 11.51
CA ALA A 214 22.46 29.04 11.94
C ALA A 214 22.35 28.64 13.43
N SER A 215 23.42 28.05 13.99
CA SER A 215 23.54 27.71 15.42
C SER A 215 24.07 28.85 16.29
N ASN A 216 24.27 30.05 15.73
CA ASN A 216 24.92 31.20 16.37
C ASN A 216 26.34 30.91 16.92
N ARG A 217 27.05 29.94 16.33
CA ARG A 217 28.43 29.57 16.66
C ARG A 217 29.40 30.25 15.69
N ILE A 218 29.51 31.57 15.83
CA ILE A 218 30.22 32.45 14.87
C ILE A 218 31.69 32.08 14.70
N LYS A 219 32.40 31.75 15.80
CA LYS A 219 33.82 31.34 15.74
C LYS A 219 34.02 30.01 14.99
N ASP A 220 33.10 29.06 15.20
CA ASP A 220 33.13 27.79 14.47
C ASP A 220 32.90 28.03 12.98
N ALA A 221 31.93 28.89 12.64
CA ALA A 221 31.62 29.26 11.26
C ALA A 221 32.83 29.86 10.55
N GLU A 222 33.51 30.83 11.17
CA GLU A 222 34.70 31.48 10.62
C GLU A 222 35.85 30.48 10.38
N ASN A 223 36.07 29.55 11.30
CA ASN A 223 37.07 28.48 11.16
C ASN A 223 36.72 27.53 9.99
N TYR A 224 35.46 27.11 9.91
CA TYR A 224 35.01 26.21 8.85
C TYR A 224 35.06 26.85 7.46
N PHE A 225 34.60 28.10 7.32
CA PHE A 225 34.75 28.82 6.06
C PHE A 225 36.22 29.06 5.70
N GLY A 226 37.09 29.28 6.69
CA GLY A 226 38.53 29.46 6.46
C GLY A 226 39.15 28.22 5.84
N LYS A 227 38.86 27.04 6.41
CA LYS A 227 39.29 25.75 5.85
C LYS A 227 38.71 25.51 4.46
N ALA A 228 37.44 25.82 4.24
CA ALA A 228 36.80 25.65 2.95
C ALA A 228 37.48 26.52 1.87
N LEU A 229 37.76 27.80 2.20
CA LEU A 229 38.39 28.75 1.29
C LEU A 229 39.84 28.38 0.98
N GLU A 230 40.62 27.96 1.99
CA GLU A 230 42.00 27.49 1.83
C GLU A 230 42.06 26.32 0.84
N ILE A 231 41.17 25.34 0.99
CA ILE A 231 41.09 24.19 0.08
C ILE A 231 40.66 24.66 -1.33
N ALA A 232 39.64 25.53 -1.43
CA ALA A 232 39.13 26.00 -2.72
C ALA A 232 40.15 26.85 -3.51
N GLN A 233 41.08 27.52 -2.83
CA GLN A 233 42.12 28.37 -3.42
C GLN A 233 43.46 27.67 -3.62
N ASN A 234 43.54 26.38 -3.24
CA ASN A 234 44.75 25.61 -3.38
C ASN A 234 45.15 25.46 -4.87
N LYS A 235 46.46 25.56 -5.16
CA LYS A 235 46.99 25.46 -6.53
C LYS A 235 47.43 24.04 -6.92
N THR A 236 47.53 23.14 -5.95
CA THR A 236 48.05 21.77 -6.14
C THR A 236 46.97 20.81 -6.63
N TYR A 237 45.70 21.09 -6.33
CA TYR A 237 44.55 20.31 -6.80
C TYR A 237 43.42 21.25 -7.24
N PRO A 238 42.74 20.97 -8.35
CA PRO A 238 41.65 21.80 -8.83
C PRO A 238 40.39 21.59 -7.99
N VAL A 239 39.82 22.70 -7.50
CA VAL A 239 38.47 22.76 -6.93
C VAL A 239 37.63 23.66 -7.82
N SER A 240 36.35 23.31 -8.01
CA SER A 240 35.41 24.11 -8.80
C SER A 240 35.36 25.55 -8.31
N LYS A 241 35.55 26.51 -9.23
CA LYS A 241 35.47 27.94 -8.91
C LYS A 241 34.08 28.38 -8.45
N ASN A 242 33.03 27.63 -8.79
CA ASN A 242 31.68 27.88 -8.28
C ASN A 242 31.63 27.76 -6.76
N LEU A 243 32.38 26.81 -6.20
CA LEU A 243 32.44 26.60 -4.76
C LEU A 243 33.20 27.75 -4.07
N GLU A 244 34.30 28.23 -4.66
CA GLU A 244 35.03 29.39 -4.16
C GLU A 244 34.15 30.65 -4.10
N VAL A 245 33.37 30.92 -5.16
CA VAL A 245 32.40 32.02 -5.20
C VAL A 245 31.39 31.90 -4.04
N THR A 246 30.86 30.69 -3.83
CA THR A 246 29.86 30.44 -2.79
C THR A 246 30.47 30.68 -1.41
N ILE A 247 31.65 30.14 -1.12
CA ILE A 247 32.34 30.34 0.17
C ILE A 247 32.63 31.83 0.44
N LEU A 248 33.04 32.59 -0.57
CA LEU A 248 33.27 34.04 -0.44
C LEU A 248 31.97 34.80 -0.14
N ASN A 249 30.85 34.41 -0.77
CA ASN A 249 29.54 34.97 -0.48
C ASN A 249 29.08 34.65 0.96
N GLU A 250 29.28 33.41 1.43
CA GLU A 250 29.00 33.03 2.81
C GLU A 250 29.83 33.83 3.82
N TYR A 251 31.10 34.12 3.51
CA TYR A 251 31.91 35.04 4.30
C TYR A 251 31.33 36.46 4.33
N ALA A 252 30.81 36.93 3.20
CA ALA A 252 30.21 38.26 3.11
C ALA A 252 29.00 38.38 4.05
N TRP A 253 28.12 37.37 4.05
CA TRP A 253 27.00 37.29 5.01
C TRP A 253 27.45 37.17 6.45
N LEU A 254 28.43 36.30 6.74
CA LEU A 254 28.98 36.14 8.09
C LEU A 254 29.51 37.45 8.66
N TYR A 255 30.21 38.25 7.85
CA TYR A 255 30.71 39.55 8.28
C TYR A 255 29.60 40.60 8.39
N HIS A 256 28.59 40.53 7.54
CA HIS A 256 27.39 41.37 7.65
C HIS A 256 26.70 41.15 9.00
N ASP A 257 26.46 39.90 9.38
CA ASP A 257 25.81 39.51 10.64
C ASP A 257 26.63 39.93 11.88
N GLN A 258 27.96 39.94 11.75
CA GLN A 258 28.88 40.47 12.76
C GLN A 258 28.94 42.00 12.80
N LYS A 259 28.15 42.71 11.99
CA LYS A 259 28.16 44.17 11.83
C LYS A 259 29.49 44.74 11.30
N LYS A 260 30.29 43.89 10.66
CA LYS A 260 31.57 44.24 10.02
C LYS A 260 31.34 44.56 8.55
N TYR A 261 30.51 45.57 8.29
CA TYR A 261 29.94 45.84 6.96
C TYR A 261 31.00 46.11 5.87
N SER A 262 32.11 46.80 6.20
CA SER A 262 33.19 47.00 5.23
C SER A 262 33.88 45.68 4.83
N GLN A 263 34.00 44.73 5.75
CA GLN A 263 34.52 43.39 5.43
C GLN A 263 33.50 42.59 4.62
N ALA A 264 32.20 42.70 4.94
CA ALA A 264 31.14 42.08 4.16
C ALA A 264 31.20 42.52 2.68
N VAL A 265 31.29 43.83 2.44
CA VAL A 265 31.45 44.41 1.10
C VAL A 265 32.71 43.88 0.41
N TYR A 266 33.84 43.83 1.11
CA TYR A 266 35.10 43.31 0.55
C TYR A 266 34.99 41.85 0.07
N TYR A 267 34.35 40.97 0.85
CA TYR A 267 34.15 39.58 0.44
C TYR A 267 33.11 39.45 -0.68
N ALA A 268 32.05 40.26 -0.66
CA ALA A 268 31.08 40.35 -1.76
C ALA A 268 31.74 40.79 -3.08
N GLU A 269 32.68 41.73 -3.05
CA GLU A 269 33.47 42.16 -4.22
C GLU A 269 34.30 41.02 -4.82
N LYS A 270 34.99 40.26 -3.96
CA LYS A 270 35.74 39.08 -4.42
C LYS A 270 34.82 38.02 -5.05
N ALA A 271 33.69 37.75 -4.41
CA ALA A 271 32.70 36.80 -4.92
C ALA A 271 32.15 37.25 -6.28
N GLU A 272 31.78 38.53 -6.41
CA GLU A 272 31.24 39.11 -7.65
C GLU A 272 32.25 39.07 -8.80
N GLN A 273 33.53 39.35 -8.52
CA GLN A 273 34.59 39.34 -9.53
C GLN A 273 34.74 37.96 -10.17
N LEU A 274 34.74 36.90 -9.35
CA LEU A 274 34.80 35.52 -9.82
C LEU A 274 33.50 35.08 -10.50
N GLU A 275 32.35 35.43 -9.90
CA GLU A 275 31.03 35.06 -10.43
C GLU A 275 30.78 35.67 -11.82
N LYS A 276 31.27 36.88 -12.13
CA LYS A 276 31.15 37.50 -13.46
C LYS A 276 31.71 36.62 -14.59
N ALA A 277 32.77 35.86 -14.33
CA ALA A 277 33.35 34.95 -15.30
C ALA A 277 32.52 33.65 -15.46
N ILE A 278 31.94 33.16 -14.36
CA ILE A 278 31.27 31.85 -14.28
C ILE A 278 29.78 31.94 -14.65
N LYS A 279 29.12 33.05 -14.30
CA LYS A 279 27.70 33.33 -14.49
C LYS A 279 26.80 32.36 -13.69
N ILE A 280 26.73 32.56 -12.38
CA ILE A 280 25.85 31.87 -11.42
C ILE A 280 24.79 32.87 -10.90
N PRO A 281 23.64 33.02 -11.59
CA PRO A 281 22.65 34.06 -11.27
C PRO A 281 22.11 34.02 -9.84
N TYR A 282 21.93 32.83 -9.26
CA TYR A 282 21.43 32.68 -7.89
C TYR A 282 22.41 33.26 -6.86
N ILE A 283 23.70 32.94 -6.98
CA ILE A 283 24.71 33.51 -6.08
C ILE A 283 24.91 35.01 -6.37
N ARG A 284 24.80 35.45 -7.63
CA ARG A 284 24.81 36.88 -7.97
C ARG A 284 23.70 37.67 -7.27
N ARG A 285 22.48 37.10 -7.20
CA ARG A 285 21.37 37.69 -6.44
C ARG A 285 21.78 37.85 -4.97
N ASP A 286 22.33 36.81 -4.36
CA ASP A 286 22.70 36.83 -2.94
C ASP A 286 23.82 37.84 -2.65
N ILE A 287 24.81 37.94 -3.55
CA ILE A 287 25.86 38.96 -3.49
C ILE A 287 25.25 40.37 -3.53
N TYR A 288 24.30 40.64 -4.44
CA TYR A 288 23.61 41.92 -4.50
C TYR A 288 22.79 42.20 -3.24
N GLU A 289 22.24 41.16 -2.63
CA GLU A 289 21.54 41.28 -1.35
C GLU A 289 22.48 41.76 -0.24
N VAL A 290 23.63 41.11 -0.07
CA VAL A 290 24.64 41.50 0.92
C VAL A 290 25.12 42.91 0.71
N TYR A 291 25.38 43.30 -0.54
CA TYR A 291 25.78 44.67 -0.86
C TYR A 291 24.73 45.67 -0.43
N PHE A 292 23.46 45.48 -0.83
CA PHE A 292 22.44 46.48 -0.52
C PHE A 292 22.32 46.61 1.01
N LYS A 293 22.24 45.51 1.74
CA LYS A 293 22.08 45.52 3.20
C LYS A 293 23.28 46.14 3.89
N SER A 294 24.49 45.78 3.48
CA SER A 294 25.71 46.33 4.07
C SER A 294 25.88 47.82 3.77
N TYR A 295 25.52 48.29 2.57
CA TYR A 295 25.59 49.71 2.22
C TYR A 295 24.51 50.57 2.90
N VAL A 296 23.34 50.00 3.25
CA VAL A 296 22.37 50.67 4.15
C VAL A 296 23.05 51.02 5.47
N GLU A 297 23.67 50.02 6.10
CA GLU A 297 24.29 50.17 7.42
C GLU A 297 25.53 51.07 7.40
N LEU A 298 26.25 51.12 6.27
CA LEU A 298 27.37 52.06 6.06
C LEU A 298 26.91 53.49 5.72
N GLY A 299 25.61 53.74 5.54
CA GLY A 299 25.07 55.05 5.17
C GLY A 299 25.30 55.45 3.70
N ASN A 300 25.77 54.54 2.84
CA ASN A 300 25.99 54.80 1.43
C ASN A 300 24.71 54.58 0.61
N LYS A 301 23.88 55.62 0.56
CA LYS A 301 22.54 55.58 -0.07
C LYS A 301 22.58 55.25 -1.56
N ASP A 302 23.54 55.79 -2.30
CA ASP A 302 23.62 55.59 -3.76
C ASP A 302 24.00 54.14 -4.10
N ALA A 303 25.01 53.60 -3.42
CA ALA A 303 25.41 52.20 -3.59
C ALA A 303 24.28 51.25 -3.15
N SER A 304 23.65 51.53 -2.01
CA SER A 304 22.52 50.73 -1.52
C SER A 304 21.37 50.69 -2.54
N LYS A 305 20.93 51.86 -3.06
CA LYS A 305 19.87 51.95 -4.06
C LYS A 305 20.23 51.20 -5.35
N LYS A 306 21.48 51.31 -5.82
CA LYS A 306 21.98 50.57 -6.99
C LYS A 306 21.82 49.06 -6.79
N TYR A 307 22.34 48.51 -5.69
CA TYR A 307 22.34 47.06 -5.45
C TYR A 307 20.94 46.52 -5.11
N MET A 308 20.10 47.31 -4.43
CA MET A 308 18.69 46.97 -4.22
C MET A 308 17.96 46.79 -5.56
N ASN A 309 18.12 47.71 -6.51
CA ASN A 309 17.49 47.60 -7.84
C ASN A 309 18.00 46.37 -8.62
N LEU A 310 19.30 46.09 -8.55
CA LEU A 310 19.90 44.92 -9.19
C LEU A 310 19.37 43.62 -8.57
N TYR A 311 19.31 43.56 -7.23
CA TYR A 311 18.73 42.45 -6.47
C TYR A 311 17.27 42.22 -6.86
N THR A 312 16.41 43.23 -6.76
CA THR A 312 14.96 43.08 -7.04
C THR A 312 14.73 42.58 -8.46
N LYS A 313 15.36 43.21 -9.46
CA LYS A 313 15.21 42.81 -10.86
C LYS A 313 15.66 41.37 -11.11
N LEU A 314 16.77 40.96 -10.51
CA LEU A 314 17.29 39.60 -10.67
C LEU A 314 16.43 38.58 -9.92
N ASN A 315 16.01 38.90 -8.70
CA ASN A 315 15.15 38.06 -7.88
C ASN A 315 13.82 37.78 -8.58
N ASP A 316 13.16 38.81 -9.12
CA ASP A 316 11.89 38.64 -9.85
C ASP A 316 12.06 37.72 -11.07
N SER A 317 13.21 37.82 -11.78
CA SER A 317 13.53 36.94 -12.89
C SER A 317 13.72 35.49 -12.43
N LEU A 318 14.44 35.27 -11.33
CA LEU A 318 14.74 33.93 -10.81
C LEU A 318 13.49 33.24 -10.26
N VAL A 319 12.67 33.94 -9.46
CA VAL A 319 11.40 33.41 -8.93
C VAL A 319 10.45 32.98 -10.06
N ASN A 320 10.41 33.77 -11.15
CA ASN A 320 9.62 33.41 -12.33
C ASN A 320 10.14 32.16 -13.06
N GLU A 321 11.45 31.94 -13.07
CA GLU A 321 12.05 30.70 -13.62
C GLU A 321 11.81 29.50 -12.69
N GLU A 322 12.00 29.63 -11.37
CA GLU A 322 11.68 28.58 -10.38
C GLU A 322 10.22 28.10 -10.50
N LYS A 323 9.29 29.03 -10.73
CA LYS A 323 7.88 28.68 -10.93
C LYS A 323 7.65 27.77 -12.15
N LYS A 324 8.47 27.92 -13.20
CA LYS A 324 8.40 27.08 -14.42
C LYS A 324 9.07 25.73 -14.20
N THR A 325 10.22 25.70 -13.53
CA THR A 325 11.07 24.50 -13.42
C THR A 325 10.69 23.57 -12.27
N ILE A 326 10.15 24.12 -11.18
CA ILE A 326 9.77 23.36 -9.98
C ILE A 326 8.25 23.32 -9.85
N ASN A 327 7.61 24.48 -9.60
CA ASN A 327 6.20 24.52 -9.17
C ASN A 327 5.23 23.92 -10.19
N THR A 328 5.47 24.16 -11.49
CA THR A 328 4.59 23.64 -12.55
C THR A 328 4.68 22.11 -12.71
N PRO A 329 5.89 21.51 -12.82
CA PRO A 329 6.09 20.07 -12.70
C PRO A 329 5.50 19.43 -11.45
N VAL A 330 5.77 19.97 -10.26
CA VAL A 330 5.25 19.42 -8.99
C VAL A 330 3.73 19.35 -9.02
N LYS A 331 3.07 20.43 -9.43
CA LYS A 331 1.60 20.46 -9.53
C LYS A 331 1.08 19.36 -10.46
N LYS A 332 1.70 19.18 -11.64
CA LYS A 332 1.31 18.12 -12.58
C LYS A 332 1.50 16.73 -11.98
N MET A 333 2.60 16.48 -11.28
CA MET A 333 2.88 15.19 -10.64
C MET A 333 1.85 14.88 -9.54
N LEU A 334 1.50 15.87 -8.71
CA LEU A 334 0.44 15.73 -7.70
C LEU A 334 -0.94 15.49 -8.33
N ASP A 335 -1.26 16.19 -9.42
CA ASP A 335 -2.52 15.98 -10.16
C ASP A 335 -2.60 14.57 -10.78
N GLU A 336 -1.50 14.06 -11.34
CA GLU A 336 -1.42 12.70 -11.88
C GLU A 336 -1.55 11.63 -10.79
N GLN A 337 -0.86 11.82 -9.65
CA GLN A 337 -0.95 10.92 -8.50
C GLN A 337 -2.36 10.90 -7.90
N GLY A 338 -3.00 12.08 -7.79
CA GLY A 338 -4.38 12.22 -7.30
C GLY A 338 -5.41 11.53 -8.20
N LYS A 339 -5.26 11.62 -9.52
CA LYS A 339 -6.10 10.88 -10.49
C LYS A 339 -5.97 9.37 -10.34
N THR A 340 -4.74 8.89 -10.19
CA THR A 340 -4.45 7.45 -10.04
C THR A 340 -5.08 6.90 -8.77
N HIS A 341 -4.90 7.59 -7.64
CA HIS A 341 -5.47 7.16 -6.35
C HIS A 341 -7.02 7.18 -6.35
N SER A 342 -7.62 8.19 -6.98
CA SER A 342 -9.08 8.28 -7.13
C SER A 342 -9.66 7.09 -7.93
N GLY A 343 -8.96 6.65 -8.98
CA GLY A 343 -9.37 5.50 -9.78
C GLY A 343 -9.35 4.18 -9.00
N ASP A 344 -8.37 3.97 -8.14
CA ASP A 344 -8.28 2.74 -7.34
C ASP A 344 -9.33 2.70 -6.23
N ILE A 345 -9.66 3.83 -5.61
CA ILE A 345 -10.77 3.93 -4.66
C ILE A 345 -12.10 3.57 -5.34
N GLN A 346 -12.35 4.07 -6.56
CA GLN A 346 -13.56 3.72 -7.31
C GLN A 346 -13.67 2.22 -7.60
N LYS A 347 -12.56 1.55 -7.96
CA LYS A 347 -12.54 0.09 -8.16
C LYS A 347 -12.84 -0.67 -6.86
N ILE A 348 -12.26 -0.25 -5.74
CA ILE A 348 -12.52 -0.88 -4.43
C ILE A 348 -13.99 -0.72 -4.05
N LEU A 349 -14.58 0.47 -4.26
CA LEU A 349 -15.99 0.71 -4.00
C LEU A 349 -16.89 -0.18 -4.87
N LEU A 350 -16.60 -0.31 -6.17
CA LEU A 350 -17.36 -1.19 -7.07
C LEU A 350 -17.25 -2.67 -6.67
N LEU A 351 -16.07 -3.14 -6.29
CA LEU A 351 -15.87 -4.51 -5.81
C LEU A 351 -16.63 -4.75 -4.50
N SER A 352 -16.57 -3.80 -3.56
CA SER A 352 -17.29 -3.90 -2.29
C SER A 352 -18.81 -3.95 -2.50
N LEU A 353 -19.35 -3.16 -3.42
CA LEU A 353 -20.76 -3.17 -3.78
C LEU A 353 -21.16 -4.53 -4.40
N GLY A 354 -20.33 -5.08 -5.29
CA GLY A 354 -20.53 -6.42 -5.86
C GLY A 354 -20.59 -7.51 -4.78
N CYS A 355 -19.68 -7.49 -3.81
CA CYS A 355 -19.69 -8.43 -2.68
C CYS A 355 -20.96 -8.31 -1.84
N ILE A 356 -21.44 -7.08 -1.57
CA ILE A 356 -22.67 -6.85 -0.80
C ILE A 356 -23.89 -7.43 -1.55
N VAL A 357 -23.98 -7.20 -2.86
CA VAL A 357 -25.08 -7.75 -3.69
C VAL A 357 -25.06 -9.27 -3.69
N ILE A 358 -23.88 -9.90 -3.81
CA ILE A 358 -23.74 -11.35 -3.77
C ILE A 358 -24.17 -11.92 -2.42
N LEU A 359 -23.74 -11.29 -1.31
CA LEU A 359 -24.14 -11.69 0.03
C LEU A 359 -25.65 -11.53 0.25
N PHE A 360 -26.24 -10.44 -0.26
CA PHE A 360 -27.67 -10.20 -0.17
C PHE A 360 -28.48 -11.23 -0.95
N VAL A 361 -28.11 -11.50 -2.21
CA VAL A 361 -28.75 -12.52 -3.06
C VAL A 361 -28.58 -13.91 -2.46
N GLY A 362 -27.38 -14.25 -1.99
CA GLY A 362 -27.11 -15.52 -1.30
C GLY A 362 -27.96 -15.70 -0.05
N GLY A 363 -28.10 -14.64 0.76
CA GLY A 363 -28.97 -14.60 1.93
C GLY A 363 -30.44 -14.83 1.57
N LEU A 364 -30.95 -14.16 0.52
CA LEU A 364 -32.32 -14.34 0.04
C LEU A 364 -32.58 -15.76 -0.45
N LEU A 365 -31.63 -16.38 -1.18
CA LEU A 365 -31.75 -17.75 -1.66
C LEU A 365 -31.77 -18.76 -0.51
N LEU A 366 -30.89 -18.59 0.48
CA LEU A 366 -30.87 -19.44 1.68
C LEU A 366 -32.16 -19.30 2.49
N TRP A 367 -32.65 -18.07 2.65
CA TRP A 367 -33.92 -17.80 3.32
C TRP A 367 -35.09 -18.46 2.60
N LYS A 368 -35.20 -18.30 1.27
CA LYS A 368 -36.24 -18.95 0.45
C LYS A 368 -36.18 -20.48 0.56
N ARG A 369 -34.98 -21.06 0.51
CA ARG A 369 -34.79 -22.51 0.66
C ARG A 369 -35.22 -23.00 2.04
N ASN A 370 -34.91 -22.24 3.09
CA ASN A 370 -35.31 -22.59 4.45
C ASN A 370 -36.83 -22.50 4.63
N GLN A 371 -37.47 -21.44 4.12
CA GLN A 371 -38.94 -21.28 4.15
C GLN A 371 -39.65 -22.45 3.46
N LYS A 372 -39.16 -22.87 2.29
CA LYS A 372 -39.70 -24.04 1.59
C LYS A 372 -39.63 -25.31 2.46
N LYS A 373 -38.47 -25.60 3.06
CA LYS A 373 -38.30 -26.77 3.95
C LYS A 373 -39.25 -26.75 5.15
N LEU A 374 -39.42 -25.58 5.78
CA LEU A 374 -40.36 -25.39 6.88
C LEU A 374 -41.80 -25.70 6.46
N HIS A 375 -42.22 -25.22 5.28
CA HIS A 375 -43.56 -25.50 4.77
C HIS A 375 -43.76 -26.96 4.39
N ASP A 376 -42.77 -27.61 3.75
CA ASP A 376 -42.82 -29.03 3.40
C ASP A 376 -42.97 -29.91 4.66
N SER A 377 -42.27 -29.59 5.75
CA SER A 377 -42.40 -30.29 7.05
C SER A 377 -43.78 -30.10 7.68
N TYR A 378 -44.33 -28.87 7.63
CA TYR A 378 -45.70 -28.60 8.07
C TYR A 378 -46.72 -29.40 7.27
N ALA A 379 -46.63 -29.36 5.93
CA ALA A 379 -47.55 -30.07 5.04
C ALA A 379 -47.55 -31.59 5.30
N ALA A 380 -46.37 -32.19 5.55
CA ALA A 380 -46.27 -33.61 5.90
C ALA A 380 -47.02 -33.96 7.20
N VAL A 381 -46.92 -33.12 8.24
CA VAL A 381 -47.64 -33.32 9.50
C VAL A 381 -49.15 -33.21 9.29
N ILE A 382 -49.61 -32.21 8.54
CA ILE A 382 -51.05 -32.04 8.22
C ILE A 382 -51.57 -33.22 7.40
N GLN A 383 -50.82 -33.71 6.42
CA GLN A 383 -51.21 -34.87 5.63
C GLN A 383 -51.34 -36.13 6.50
N ASN A 384 -50.41 -36.35 7.43
CA ASN A 384 -50.46 -37.47 8.36
C ASN A 384 -51.68 -37.37 9.30
N LEU A 385 -51.99 -36.16 9.79
CA LEU A 385 -53.18 -35.91 10.60
C LEU A 385 -54.46 -36.19 9.79
N LYS A 386 -54.58 -35.69 8.55
CA LYS A 386 -55.73 -35.98 7.68
C LYS A 386 -55.95 -37.48 7.48
N LYS A 387 -54.91 -38.22 7.10
CA LYS A 387 -54.96 -39.68 6.91
C LYS A 387 -55.43 -40.42 8.16
N ALA A 388 -54.94 -40.01 9.34
CA ALA A 388 -55.33 -40.62 10.60
C ALA A 388 -56.79 -40.38 10.99
N HIS A 389 -57.43 -39.31 10.50
CA HIS A 389 -58.83 -39.00 10.76
C HIS A 389 -59.79 -39.55 9.68
N GLU A 390 -59.31 -39.75 8.45
CA GLU A 390 -60.08 -40.36 7.36
C GLU A 390 -60.22 -41.89 7.52
N GLN A 391 -59.37 -42.52 8.32
CA GLN A 391 -59.45 -43.95 8.67
C GLN A 391 -60.08 -44.13 10.08
N ALA A 392 -61.38 -44.42 10.16
CA ALA A 392 -62.03 -44.88 11.41
C ALA A 392 -61.59 -46.32 11.76
N PRO A 393 -61.55 -46.73 13.06
CA PRO A 393 -60.75 -47.87 13.49
C PRO A 393 -61.45 -49.20 13.23
N ALA A 394 -61.04 -49.90 12.17
CA ALA A 394 -61.22 -51.34 12.06
C ALA A 394 -59.96 -51.92 11.40
N GLU A 395 -59.01 -52.34 12.22
CA GLU A 395 -58.23 -53.56 12.03
C GLU A 395 -57.23 -53.73 13.18
N THR A 396 -57.45 -54.79 13.95
CA THR A 396 -56.47 -55.34 14.88
C THR A 396 -55.26 -55.79 14.07
N ILE A 397 -54.16 -55.04 14.14
CA ILE A 397 -52.88 -55.48 13.59
C ILE A 397 -52.40 -56.64 14.47
N GLN A 398 -52.60 -57.87 14.02
CA GLN A 398 -51.75 -58.99 14.43
C GLN A 398 -50.37 -58.74 13.81
N GLN A 399 -49.44 -58.17 14.57
CA GLN A 399 -48.03 -58.23 14.20
C GLN A 399 -47.58 -59.69 14.39
N GLU A 400 -47.21 -60.35 13.29
CA GLU A 400 -46.39 -61.56 13.34
C GLU A 400 -45.08 -61.21 14.07
N ILE A 401 -44.86 -61.85 15.22
CA ILE A 401 -43.62 -61.74 15.97
C ILE A 401 -42.61 -62.62 15.22
N SER A 402 -41.77 -62.00 14.39
CA SER A 402 -40.59 -62.67 13.84
C SER A 402 -39.56 -62.85 14.96
N SER A 403 -39.49 -64.08 15.45
CA SER A 403 -38.55 -64.56 16.45
C SER A 403 -37.14 -64.60 15.88
N GLU A 404 -36.37 -63.55 16.08
CA GLU A 404 -34.91 -63.62 16.27
C GLU A 404 -34.38 -62.24 16.70
N LYS A 405 -34.43 -61.99 18.01
CA LYS A 405 -33.52 -61.07 18.71
C LYS A 405 -33.64 -61.34 20.22
N SER A 406 -32.54 -61.82 20.77
CA SER A 406 -32.40 -62.41 22.11
C SER A 406 -32.82 -61.48 23.24
N ILE A 407 -33.89 -61.86 23.94
CA ILE A 407 -34.16 -61.41 25.31
C ILE A 407 -34.68 -62.62 26.10
N ASN A 408 -34.18 -62.83 27.34
CA ASN A 408 -34.73 -63.80 28.31
C ASN A 408 -36.09 -63.31 28.85
N ILE A 409 -37.07 -63.13 27.96
CA ILE A 409 -38.47 -62.79 28.26
C ILE A 409 -39.32 -63.73 27.42
N THR A 410 -40.31 -64.38 28.03
CA THR A 410 -41.24 -65.25 27.29
C THR A 410 -42.14 -64.43 26.36
N ASP A 411 -42.47 -64.97 25.18
CA ASP A 411 -43.31 -64.31 24.18
C ASP A 411 -44.68 -63.89 24.75
N GLU A 412 -45.22 -64.67 25.69
CA GLU A 412 -46.44 -64.37 26.43
C GLU A 412 -46.32 -63.09 27.27
N THR A 413 -45.17 -62.87 27.89
CA THR A 413 -44.88 -61.67 28.71
C THR A 413 -44.74 -60.43 27.82
N VAL A 414 -44.08 -60.54 26.66
CA VAL A 414 -43.97 -59.46 25.68
C VAL A 414 -45.36 -59.04 25.19
N LYS A 415 -46.17 -60.01 24.75
CA LYS A 415 -47.53 -59.76 24.26
C LYS A 415 -48.41 -59.10 25.32
N MET A 416 -48.34 -59.58 26.57
CA MET A 416 -49.07 -58.97 27.70
C MET A 416 -48.67 -57.50 27.90
N ILE A 417 -47.36 -57.19 27.89
CA ILE A 417 -46.86 -55.83 28.11
C ILE A 417 -47.27 -54.91 26.95
N LEU A 418 -47.20 -55.38 25.70
CA LEU A 418 -47.66 -54.62 24.53
C LEU A 418 -49.16 -54.28 24.60
N THR A 419 -50.01 -55.25 24.96
CA THR A 419 -51.45 -54.98 25.14
C THR A 419 -51.71 -53.97 26.27
N LYS A 420 -50.95 -54.04 27.36
CA LYS A 420 -51.05 -53.06 28.45
C LYS A 420 -50.55 -51.67 28.02
N LEU A 421 -49.51 -51.59 27.20
CA LEU A 421 -49.01 -50.35 26.60
C LEU A 421 -50.05 -49.70 25.68
N GLU A 422 -50.74 -50.48 24.83
CA GLU A 422 -51.83 -49.96 23.99
C GLU A 422 -52.98 -49.37 24.84
N LYS A 423 -53.36 -50.05 25.93
CA LYS A 423 -54.35 -49.52 26.87
C LYS A 423 -53.86 -48.23 27.53
N PHE A 424 -52.58 -48.17 27.88
CA PHE A 424 -51.95 -46.97 28.43
C PHE A 424 -51.99 -45.80 27.43
N GLU A 425 -51.61 -46.02 26.17
CA GLU A 425 -51.69 -45.03 25.09
C GLU A 425 -53.12 -44.49 24.94
N LYS A 426 -54.12 -45.38 24.84
CA LYS A 426 -55.53 -44.99 24.72
C LYS A 426 -56.05 -44.22 25.94
N SER A 427 -55.52 -44.51 27.13
CA SER A 427 -55.93 -43.84 28.37
C SER A 427 -55.38 -42.42 28.53
N GLN A 428 -54.47 -41.97 27.65
CA GLN A 428 -53.81 -40.65 27.70
C GLN A 428 -53.03 -40.35 29.00
N LYS A 429 -52.79 -41.38 29.84
CA LYS A 429 -52.00 -41.25 31.08
C LYS A 429 -50.57 -40.78 30.84
N PHE A 430 -50.08 -40.82 29.60
CA PHE A 430 -48.78 -40.25 29.21
C PHE A 430 -48.66 -38.73 29.44
N ILE A 431 -49.78 -38.01 29.61
CA ILE A 431 -49.80 -36.55 29.88
C ILE A 431 -49.42 -36.23 31.34
N LYS A 432 -49.41 -37.22 32.24
CA LYS A 432 -49.08 -37.02 33.66
C LYS A 432 -47.65 -36.49 33.84
N LYS A 433 -47.48 -35.39 34.57
CA LYS A 433 -46.18 -34.67 34.71
C LYS A 433 -45.09 -35.48 35.41
N ASP A 434 -45.47 -36.36 36.34
CA ASP A 434 -44.60 -37.21 37.16
C ASP A 434 -44.41 -38.63 36.59
N LEU A 435 -44.78 -38.86 35.32
CA LEU A 435 -44.60 -40.16 34.69
C LEU A 435 -43.12 -40.50 34.47
N SER A 436 -42.62 -41.46 35.22
CA SER A 436 -41.29 -42.07 35.06
C SER A 436 -41.39 -43.49 34.50
N LEU A 437 -40.29 -44.00 33.95
CA LEU A 437 -40.21 -45.40 33.50
C LEU A 437 -40.55 -46.36 34.66
N THR A 438 -40.11 -46.04 35.88
CA THR A 438 -40.40 -46.80 37.09
C THR A 438 -41.88 -46.80 37.43
N SER A 439 -42.54 -45.63 37.41
CA SER A 439 -43.97 -45.57 37.68
C SER A 439 -44.79 -46.30 36.61
N LEU A 440 -44.40 -46.20 35.34
CA LEU A 440 -45.08 -46.92 34.26
C LEU A 440 -44.87 -48.44 34.36
N ALA A 441 -43.67 -48.90 34.71
CA ALA A 441 -43.41 -50.32 34.91
C ALA A 441 -44.29 -50.89 36.03
N ASN A 442 -44.41 -50.16 37.14
CA ASN A 442 -45.30 -50.54 38.25
C ASN A 442 -46.77 -50.56 37.82
N ASP A 443 -47.25 -49.53 37.11
CA ASP A 443 -48.63 -49.46 36.61
C ASP A 443 -48.99 -50.61 35.66
N LEU A 444 -48.02 -51.09 34.88
CA LEU A 444 -48.18 -52.21 33.96
C LEU A 444 -47.90 -53.57 34.62
N ASN A 445 -47.58 -53.62 35.91
CA ASN A 445 -47.13 -54.81 36.65
C ASN A 445 -45.97 -55.54 35.94
N THR A 446 -44.90 -54.80 35.64
CA THR A 446 -43.64 -55.31 35.06
C THR A 446 -42.43 -54.63 35.71
N ASN A 447 -41.21 -55.04 35.34
CA ASN A 447 -39.99 -54.36 35.78
C ASN A 447 -39.50 -53.34 34.72
N THR A 448 -38.71 -52.35 35.17
CA THR A 448 -38.20 -51.26 34.33
C THR A 448 -37.32 -51.73 33.19
N ARG A 449 -36.57 -52.83 33.38
CA ARG A 449 -35.70 -53.43 32.37
C ARG A 449 -36.54 -53.96 31.20
N TYR A 450 -37.53 -54.81 31.49
CA TYR A 450 -38.41 -55.40 30.49
C TYR A 450 -39.20 -54.33 29.75
N LEU A 451 -39.74 -53.34 30.46
CA LEU A 451 -40.47 -52.24 29.83
C LEU A 451 -39.57 -51.41 28.91
N SER A 452 -38.37 -51.05 29.35
CA SER A 452 -37.44 -50.28 28.52
C SER A 452 -36.94 -51.06 27.30
N GLU A 453 -36.67 -52.37 27.45
CA GLU A 453 -36.25 -53.23 26.36
C GLU A 453 -37.38 -53.42 25.34
N ILE A 454 -38.63 -53.62 25.79
CA ILE A 454 -39.81 -53.77 24.93
C ILE A 454 -40.13 -52.46 24.20
N ILE A 455 -40.10 -51.30 24.87
CA ILE A 455 -40.30 -50.00 24.19
C ILE A 455 -39.20 -49.78 23.15
N LYS A 456 -37.95 -50.10 23.48
CA LYS A 456 -36.83 -49.97 22.55
C LYS A 456 -36.96 -50.86 21.33
N LEU A 457 -37.42 -52.11 21.52
CA LEU A 457 -37.49 -53.10 20.45
C LEU A 457 -38.75 -52.94 19.58
N TYR A 458 -39.91 -52.68 20.18
CA TYR A 458 -41.21 -52.70 19.47
C TYR A 458 -41.78 -51.31 19.17
N LYS A 459 -41.33 -50.27 19.86
CA LYS A 459 -41.69 -48.87 19.56
C LYS A 459 -40.52 -48.10 18.94
N GLU A 460 -39.41 -48.79 18.67
CA GLU A 460 -38.16 -48.28 18.09
C GLU A 460 -37.65 -46.99 18.76
N ASN A 461 -37.93 -46.82 20.06
CA ASN A 461 -37.66 -45.59 20.78
C ASN A 461 -37.15 -45.87 22.20
N ASN A 462 -36.38 -44.93 22.76
CA ASN A 462 -36.18 -44.96 24.21
C ASN A 462 -37.44 -44.43 24.92
N TYR A 463 -37.61 -44.76 26.20
CA TYR A 463 -38.77 -44.35 27.01
C TYR A 463 -39.11 -42.86 26.87
N ASN A 464 -38.11 -41.98 26.96
CA ASN A 464 -38.31 -40.53 26.88
C ASN A 464 -38.84 -40.11 25.50
N ASN A 465 -38.23 -40.58 24.41
CA ASN A 465 -38.67 -40.27 23.05
C ASN A 465 -40.08 -40.85 22.78
N TYR A 466 -40.35 -42.06 23.26
CA TYR A 466 -41.66 -42.70 23.11
C TYR A 466 -42.78 -41.87 23.78
N ILE A 467 -42.61 -41.51 25.06
CA ILE A 467 -43.58 -40.67 25.77
C ILE A 467 -43.68 -39.29 25.13
N ASN A 468 -42.56 -38.67 24.75
CA ASN A 468 -42.56 -37.37 24.09
C ASN A 468 -43.29 -37.40 22.74
N GLY A 469 -43.11 -38.45 21.93
CA GLY A 469 -43.83 -38.65 20.67
C GLY A 469 -45.35 -38.73 20.87
N LEU A 470 -45.79 -39.50 21.88
CA LEU A 470 -47.22 -39.56 22.25
C LEU A 470 -47.77 -38.20 22.68
N ARG A 471 -47.02 -37.43 23.48
CA ARG A 471 -47.41 -36.09 23.92
C ARG A 471 -47.51 -35.09 22.77
N ILE A 472 -46.54 -35.12 21.84
CA ILE A 472 -46.58 -34.26 20.65
C ILE A 472 -47.74 -34.66 19.74
N SER A 473 -47.95 -35.96 19.49
CA SER A 473 -49.09 -36.45 18.71
C SER A 473 -50.43 -36.04 19.32
N TYR A 474 -50.56 -36.11 20.65
CA TYR A 474 -51.76 -35.65 21.34
C TYR A 474 -52.04 -34.16 21.11
N ILE A 475 -51.02 -33.30 21.29
CA ILE A 475 -51.24 -31.86 21.16
C ILE A 475 -51.41 -31.41 19.70
N THR A 476 -50.74 -32.05 18.74
CA THR A 476 -50.95 -31.75 17.31
C THR A 476 -52.36 -32.15 16.87
N ASN A 477 -52.87 -33.30 17.32
CA ASN A 477 -54.27 -33.69 17.12
C ASN A 477 -55.24 -32.68 17.75
N LYS A 478 -55.02 -32.27 19.02
CA LYS A 478 -55.87 -31.26 19.67
C LYS A 478 -55.87 -29.92 18.94
N LEU A 479 -54.71 -29.47 18.46
CA LEU A 479 -54.57 -28.24 17.68
C LEU A 479 -55.26 -28.35 16.30
N TYR A 480 -55.26 -29.54 15.71
CA TYR A 480 -55.92 -29.82 14.44
C TYR A 480 -57.44 -29.81 14.59
N GLU A 481 -57.98 -30.60 15.53
CA GLU A 481 -59.42 -30.81 15.74
C GLU A 481 -60.14 -29.60 16.36
N ASN A 482 -59.49 -28.91 17.32
CA ASN A 482 -60.16 -27.94 18.18
C ASN A 482 -59.54 -26.54 18.02
N PRO A 483 -60.16 -25.63 17.23
CA PRO A 483 -59.62 -24.30 16.98
C PRO A 483 -59.33 -23.48 18.24
N ILE A 484 -60.09 -23.68 19.33
CA ILE A 484 -59.84 -22.99 20.61
C ILE A 484 -58.43 -23.25 21.18
N TYR A 485 -57.85 -24.43 20.91
CA TYR A 485 -56.48 -24.73 21.34
C TYR A 485 -55.44 -23.87 20.66
N ARG A 486 -55.76 -23.29 19.49
CA ARG A 486 -54.86 -22.39 18.74
C ARG A 486 -54.75 -21.03 19.40
N GLU A 487 -55.67 -20.66 20.29
CA GLU A 487 -55.69 -19.38 21.03
C GLU A 487 -54.95 -19.45 22.37
N TYR A 488 -54.61 -20.65 22.85
CA TYR A 488 -53.84 -20.79 24.08
C TYR A 488 -52.37 -20.41 23.91
N LYS A 489 -51.77 -19.89 24.99
CA LYS A 489 -50.33 -19.62 25.05
C LYS A 489 -49.54 -20.93 24.92
N ILE A 490 -48.39 -20.89 24.25
CA ILE A 490 -47.51 -22.07 24.07
C ILE A 490 -47.14 -22.74 25.42
N SER A 491 -46.98 -21.94 26.49
CA SER A 491 -46.73 -22.47 27.83
C SER A 491 -47.88 -23.33 28.36
N TYR A 492 -49.13 -22.94 28.07
CA TYR A 492 -50.31 -23.71 28.44
C TYR A 492 -50.39 -25.00 27.62
N LEU A 493 -50.12 -24.94 26.32
CA LEU A 493 -50.10 -26.14 25.46
C LEU A 493 -49.05 -27.15 25.93
N ALA A 494 -47.87 -26.68 26.32
CA ALA A 494 -46.81 -27.50 26.88
C ALA A 494 -47.29 -28.25 28.14
N GLU A 495 -47.91 -27.51 29.06
CA GLU A 495 -48.48 -28.07 30.29
C GLU A 495 -49.62 -29.07 30.00
N ALA A 496 -50.53 -28.72 29.08
CA ALA A 496 -51.70 -29.52 28.71
C ALA A 496 -51.33 -30.86 28.05
N CYS A 497 -50.14 -30.98 27.44
CA CYS A 497 -49.63 -32.25 26.93
C CYS A 497 -48.52 -32.87 27.79
N GLY A 498 -48.29 -32.37 29.00
CA GLY A 498 -47.47 -33.05 30.02
C GLY A 498 -45.98 -32.68 30.02
N PHE A 499 -45.57 -31.60 29.35
CA PHE A 499 -44.19 -31.10 29.45
C PHE A 499 -44.01 -30.19 30.68
N SER A 500 -42.81 -30.26 31.27
CA SER A 500 -42.44 -29.49 32.45
C SER A 500 -42.05 -28.04 32.15
N SER A 501 -41.64 -27.73 30.91
CA SER A 501 -41.35 -26.36 30.48
C SER A 501 -41.72 -26.11 29.02
N ARG A 502 -41.96 -24.82 28.71
CA ARG A 502 -42.23 -24.34 27.35
C ARG A 502 -41.05 -24.60 26.41
N GLU A 503 -39.82 -24.45 26.90
CA GLU A 503 -38.59 -24.56 26.12
C GLU A 503 -38.36 -25.99 25.68
N VAL A 504 -38.51 -26.95 26.62
CA VAL A 504 -38.39 -28.39 26.34
C VAL A 504 -39.48 -28.82 25.36
N PHE A 505 -40.73 -28.37 25.57
CA PHE A 505 -41.82 -28.59 24.63
C PHE A 505 -41.49 -28.06 23.23
N ALA A 506 -41.03 -26.82 23.09
CA ALA A 506 -40.77 -26.22 21.79
C ALA A 506 -39.65 -26.94 21.01
N VAL A 507 -38.60 -27.39 21.71
CA VAL A 507 -37.51 -28.17 21.12
C VAL A 507 -38.00 -29.53 20.63
N ILE A 508 -38.74 -30.25 21.48
CA ILE A 508 -39.25 -31.59 21.17
C ILE A 508 -40.31 -31.51 20.08
N PHE A 509 -41.25 -30.57 20.16
CA PHE A 509 -42.26 -30.33 19.13
C PHE A 509 -41.60 -30.10 17.77
N LYS A 510 -40.56 -29.26 17.70
CA LYS A 510 -39.82 -29.02 16.45
C LYS A 510 -39.06 -30.25 15.97
N LYS A 511 -38.50 -31.05 16.89
CA LYS A 511 -37.82 -32.30 16.55
C LYS A 511 -38.79 -33.32 15.91
N GLU A 512 -39.99 -33.46 16.48
CA GLU A 512 -40.99 -34.43 16.03
C GLU A 512 -41.77 -33.95 14.79
N THR A 513 -42.02 -32.64 14.64
CA THR A 513 -42.85 -32.08 13.55
C THR A 513 -42.07 -31.36 12.45
N GLY A 514 -40.77 -31.12 12.65
CA GLY A 514 -39.93 -30.31 11.76
C GLY A 514 -40.15 -28.79 11.87
N VAL A 515 -41.19 -28.32 12.57
CA VAL A 515 -41.56 -26.89 12.67
C VAL A 515 -41.79 -26.46 14.12
N SER A 516 -41.67 -25.16 14.43
CA SER A 516 -41.94 -24.69 15.79
C SER A 516 -43.45 -24.72 16.10
N PRO A 517 -43.86 -24.83 17.39
CA PRO A 517 -45.27 -24.73 17.77
C PRO A 517 -45.97 -23.49 17.20
N SER A 518 -45.30 -22.33 17.26
CA SER A 518 -45.84 -21.08 16.73
C SER A 518 -45.99 -21.08 15.21
N TYR A 519 -45.03 -21.66 14.47
CA TYR A 519 -45.17 -21.82 13.01
C TYR A 519 -46.34 -22.75 12.67
N PHE A 520 -46.45 -23.87 13.38
CA PHE A 520 -47.54 -24.85 13.18
C PHE A 520 -48.91 -24.22 13.43
N ILE A 521 -49.11 -23.53 14.56
CA ILE A 521 -50.37 -22.87 14.91
C ILE A 521 -50.73 -21.75 13.92
N ASN A 522 -49.75 -20.92 13.54
CA ASN A 522 -49.99 -19.84 12.61
C ASN A 522 -50.39 -20.33 11.21
N ASN A 523 -49.80 -21.42 10.71
CA ASN A 523 -50.22 -22.00 9.43
C ASN A 523 -51.57 -22.71 9.56
N LEU A 524 -51.85 -23.42 10.66
CA LEU A 524 -53.18 -24.00 10.90
C LEU A 524 -54.30 -22.94 10.93
N ARG A 525 -54.02 -21.76 11.50
CA ARG A 525 -54.97 -20.62 11.47
C ARG A 525 -55.21 -20.14 10.05
N LYS A 526 -54.17 -20.05 9.21
CA LYS A 526 -54.29 -19.65 7.79
C LYS A 526 -55.09 -20.69 7.00
N ASP A 527 -54.77 -21.97 7.15
CA ASP A 527 -55.46 -23.06 6.46
C ASP A 527 -56.95 -23.14 6.85
N SER A 528 -57.32 -22.74 8.09
CA SER A 528 -58.74 -22.67 8.51
C SER A 528 -59.50 -21.45 8.01
N LEU A 529 -58.82 -20.48 7.41
CA LEU A 529 -59.42 -19.25 6.86
C LEU A 529 -59.57 -19.30 5.33
N GLU A 530 -58.97 -20.29 4.66
CA GLU A 530 -59.21 -20.55 3.23
C GLU A 530 -60.41 -21.51 3.08
N PRO A 531 -61.49 -21.14 2.36
CA PRO A 531 -62.58 -22.06 2.09
C PRO A 531 -62.06 -23.18 1.19
N VAL A 532 -62.45 -24.43 1.50
CA VAL A 532 -62.27 -25.58 0.63
C VAL A 532 -63.02 -25.26 -0.69
N THR A 533 -62.28 -24.88 -1.73
CA THR A 533 -62.80 -24.78 -3.11
C THR A 533 -62.95 -26.15 -3.73
#